data_AF-A0AAJ2BHX0-F1
#
_entry.id   AF-A0AAJ2BHX0-F1
#
_cell.length_a   1.000
_cell.length_b   1.000
_cell.length_c   1.000
_cell.angle_alpha   90.00
_cell.angle_beta   90.00
_cell.angle_gamma   90.00
#
_symmetry.space_group_name_H-M   'P 1'
#
loop_
_entity.id
_entity.type
_entity.pdbx_description
1 polymer ?
#
loop_
_entity_poly.entity_id
_entity_poly.type
_entity_poly.pdbx_seq_one_letter_code
_entity_poly.pdbx_strand_id
1 'polypeptide(L)' 'MKGLGQRYVQYVNRTYRRSGTLWEGRFRSCLMQEEAYVLACYRYIEMNPIRACMVEHPAEYRWSSYRVNA' A
#
# COMPACT_ATOMS: atom_id res chain seq x y z
N MET A 1 -11.96 5.38 3.39
CA MET A 1 -11.11 5.30 2.16
C MET A 1 -11.72 5.91 0.89
N LYS A 2 -13.05 5.91 0.67
CA LYS A 2 -13.68 6.45 -0.55
C LYS A 2 -13.18 7.86 -0.96
N GLY A 3 -13.19 8.81 -0.03
CA GLY A 3 -12.81 10.19 -0.32
C GLY A 3 -11.33 10.39 -0.69
N LEU A 4 -10.41 9.56 -0.18
CA LEU A 4 -9.00 9.59 -0.59
C LEU A 4 -8.85 9.00 -2.00
N GLY A 5 -9.44 7.82 -2.23
CA GLY A 5 -9.38 7.15 -3.53
C GLY A 5 -9.98 8.00 -4.66
N GLN A 6 -11.10 8.68 -4.41
CA GLN A 6 -11.73 9.56 -5.40
C GLN A 6 -10.85 10.77 -5.76
N ARG A 7 -10.29 11.45 -4.75
CA ARG A 7 -9.39 12.59 -4.98
C ARG A 7 -8.16 12.18 -5.78
N TYR A 8 -7.58 11.02 -5.47
CA TYR A 8 -6.41 10.52 -6.18
C TYR A 8 -6.73 10.13 -7.64
N VAL A 9 -7.86 9.47 -7.90
CA VAL A 9 -8.32 9.17 -9.27
C VAL A 9 -8.51 10.46 -10.07
N GLN A 10 -9.16 11.47 -9.50
CA GLN A 10 -9.35 12.76 -10.15
C GLN A 10 -8.01 13.44 -10.47
N TYR A 11 -7.08 13.43 -9.52
CA TYR A 11 -5.74 13.97 -9.71
C TYR A 11 -4.99 13.26 -10.85
N VAL A 12 -4.95 11.93 -10.84
CA VAL A 12 -4.27 11.13 -11.89
C VAL A 12 -4.91 11.36 -13.25
N ASN A 13 -6.24 11.30 -13.34
CA ASN A 13 -6.96 11.51 -14.59
C ASN A 13 -6.70 12.91 -15.17
N ARG A 14 -6.72 13.96 -14.33
CA ARG A 14 -6.39 15.32 -14.77
C ARG A 14 -4.93 15.46 -15.21
N THR A 15 -4.00 14.89 -14.44
CA THR A 15 -2.55 15.01 -14.66
C THR A 15 -2.12 14.32 -15.96
N TYR A 16 -2.64 13.12 -16.20
CA TYR A 16 -2.25 12.28 -17.35
C TYR A 16 -3.25 12.35 -18.50
N ARG A 17 -4.23 13.27 -18.45
CA ARG A 17 -5.32 13.41 -19.45
C ARG A 17 -6.04 12.08 -19.74
N ARG A 18 -6.31 11.32 -18.68
CA ARG A 18 -7.00 10.03 -18.71
C ARG A 18 -8.44 10.17 -18.21
N SER A 19 -9.25 9.15 -18.48
CA SER A 19 -10.58 8.96 -17.90
C SER A 19 -10.72 7.52 -17.39
N GLY A 20 -11.76 7.28 -16.59
CA GLY A 20 -12.05 5.95 -16.03
C GLY A 20 -11.51 5.73 -14.61
N THR A 21 -11.56 4.48 -14.17
CA THR A 21 -11.16 4.04 -12.83
C THR A 21 -9.65 3.78 -12.76
N LEU A 22 -9.05 4.05 -11.61
CA LEU A 22 -7.65 3.67 -11.31
C LEU A 22 -7.55 2.38 -10.49
N TRP A 23 -8.59 2.09 -9.71
CA TRP A 23 -8.62 0.98 -8.76
C TRP A 23 -9.41 -0.19 -9.34
N GLU A 24 -8.89 -1.39 -9.19
CA GLU A 24 -9.55 -2.63 -9.64
C GLU A 24 -10.78 -2.98 -8.77
N GLY A 25 -10.82 -2.53 -7.51
CA GLY A 25 -11.92 -2.84 -6.61
C GLY A 25 -12.05 -1.92 -5.41
N ARG A 26 -13.01 -2.25 -4.53
CA ARG A 26 -13.24 -1.53 -3.28
C ARG A 26 -12.12 -1.83 -2.27
N PHE A 27 -11.77 -0.80 -1.49
CA PHE A 27 -10.91 -0.97 -0.32
C PHE A 27 -11.53 -1.99 0.66
N ARG A 28 -10.69 -2.87 1.20
CA ARG A 28 -11.06 -3.87 2.21
C ARG A 28 -10.50 -3.46 3.57
N SER A 29 -11.31 -3.61 4.61
CA SER A 29 -10.90 -3.41 6.01
C SER A 29 -11.38 -4.59 6.84
N CYS A 30 -10.53 -5.07 7.74
CA CYS A 30 -10.84 -6.10 8.71
C CYS A 30 -10.40 -5.62 10.09
N LEU A 31 -11.21 -5.88 11.12
CA LEU A 31 -10.81 -5.64 12.50
C LEU A 31 -9.88 -6.78 12.92
N MET A 32 -8.73 -6.43 13.48
CA MET A 32 -7.77 -7.38 14.03
C MET A 32 -7.65 -7.11 15.54
N GLN A 33 -7.73 -8.17 16.33
CA GLN A 33 -7.69 -8.08 17.80
C GLN A 33 -6.39 -8.64 18.38
N GLU A 34 -5.79 -9.63 17.73
CA GLU A 34 -4.56 -10.27 18.21
C GLU A 34 -3.32 -9.49 17.80
N GLU A 35 -2.57 -9.00 18.79
CA GLU A 35 -1.34 -8.22 18.57
C GLU A 35 -0.29 -8.98 17.74
N ALA A 36 -0.12 -10.28 18.00
CA ALA A 36 0.79 -11.13 17.25
C ALA A 36 0.43 -11.17 15.76
N TYR A 37 -0.86 -11.19 15.44
CA TYR A 37 -1.34 -11.17 14.06
C TYR A 37 -1.11 -9.80 13.40
N VAL A 38 -1.28 -8.71 14.15
CA VAL A 38 -0.96 -7.35 13.68
C VAL A 38 0.53 -7.22 13.33
N LEU A 39 1.42 -7.70 14.20
CA LEU A 39 2.87 -7.69 13.95
C LEU A 39 3.25 -8.56 12.74
N ALA A 40 2.63 -9.73 12.59
CA ALA A 40 2.82 -10.56 11.39
C ALA A 40 2.38 -9.83 10.12
N CYS A 41 1.27 -9.09 10.16
CA CYS A 41 0.79 -8.28 9.04
C CYS A 41 1.76 -7.14 8.68
N TYR A 42 2.33 -6.46 9.68
CA TYR A 42 3.33 -5.41 9.43
C TYR A 42 4.57 -5.97 8.75
N ARG A 43 5.13 -7.07 9.28
CA ARG A 43 6.27 -7.76 8.66
C ARG A 43 5.95 -8.21 7.23
N TYR A 44 4.75 -8.72 6.99
CA TYR A 44 4.30 -9.10 5.66
C TYR A 44 4.30 -7.91 4.69
N ILE A 45 3.74 -6.77 5.10
CA ILE A 45 3.67 -5.56 4.27
C ILE A 45 5.08 -5.06 3.92
N GLU A 46 5.97 -5.02 4.90
CA GLU A 46 7.35 -4.54 4.72
C GLU A 46 8.18 -5.47 3.82
N MET A 47 7.88 -6.77 3.81
CA MET A 47 8.55 -7.75 2.95
C MET A 47 7.99 -7.81 1.52
N ASN A 48 6.85 -7.20 1.23
CA ASN A 48 6.24 -7.26 -0.11
C ASN A 48 7.17 -6.80 -1.26
N PRO A 49 8.00 -5.76 -1.11
CA PRO A 49 8.95 -5.36 -2.16
C PRO A 49 9.94 -6.46 -2.54
N ILE A 50 10.40 -7.26 -1.56
CA ILE A 50 11.24 -8.44 -1.83
C ILE A 50 10.42 -9.51 -2.54
N ARG A 51 9.22 -9.81 -2.04
CA ARG A 51 8.34 -10.84 -2.63
C ARG A 51 7.95 -10.52 -4.07
N ALA A 52 7.87 -9.23 -4.42
CA ALA A 52 7.63 -8.74 -5.76
C ALA A 52 8.91 -8.60 -6.61
N CYS A 53 10.06 -9.06 -6.11
CA CYS A 53 11.37 -8.98 -6.75
C CYS A 53 11.78 -7.56 -7.15
N MET A 54 11.41 -6.55 -6.36
CA MET A 54 11.74 -5.14 -6.63
C MET A 54 13.07 -4.72 -6.00
N VAL A 55 13.46 -5.35 -4.90
CA VAL A 55 14.68 -5.08 -4.11
C VAL A 55 15.17 -6.36 -3.43
N GLU A 56 16.43 -6.40 -3.02
CA GLU A 56 17.02 -7.54 -2.29
C GLU A 56 16.80 -7.42 -0.77
N HIS A 57 16.80 -6.20 -0.24
CA HIS A 57 16.57 -5.91 1.18
C HIS A 57 15.42 -4.90 1.39
N PRO A 58 14.56 -5.01 2.44
CA PRO A 58 13.39 -4.14 2.58
C PRO A 58 13.76 -2.66 2.76
N ALA A 59 14.93 -2.39 3.36
CA ALA A 59 15.46 -1.04 3.55
C ALA A 59 15.70 -0.27 2.24
N GLU A 60 15.88 -0.98 1.13
CA GLU A 60 16.10 -0.36 -0.19
C GLU A 60 14.81 0.19 -0.79
N TYR A 61 13.64 -0.30 -0.35
CA TYR A 61 12.36 0.15 -0.86
C TYR A 61 11.88 1.43 -0.15
N ARG A 62 12.15 2.58 -0.76
CA ARG A 62 11.85 3.91 -0.21
C ARG A 62 10.37 4.19 0.10
N TRP A 63 9.45 3.45 -0.50
CA TRP A 63 8.00 3.67 -0.35
C TRP A 63 7.38 2.72 0.69
N SER A 64 8.12 2.49 1.79
CA SER A 64 7.65 1.74 2.95
C SER A 64 8.09 2.44 4.24
N SER A 65 7.41 2.10 5.34
CA SER A 65 7.77 2.57 6.69
C SER A 65 8.88 1.72 7.35
N TYR A 66 9.44 0.72 6.65
CA TYR A 66 10.41 -0.23 7.21
C TYR A 66 11.55 0.46 7.97
N ARG A 67 12.14 1.53 7.39
CA ARG A 67 13.26 2.27 8.00
C ARG A 67 12.93 2.97 9.32
N VAL A 68 11.64 3.13 9.64
CA VAL A 68 11.16 3.74 10.87
C VAL A 68 10.73 2.68 11.89
N ASN A 69 10.27 1.52 11.41
CA ASN A 69 9.73 0.45 12.26
C ASN A 69 10.78 -0.60 12.68
N ALA A 70 11.89 -0.73 11.96
CA ALA A 70 12.92 -1.76 12.12
C ALA A 70 14.29 -1.20 12.46
#